data_AF-A0AAV5FTJ1-F1
#
_entry.id   AF-A0AAV5FTJ1-F1
#
_cell.length_a   1.000
_cell.length_b   1.000
_cell.length_c   1.000
_cell.angle_alpha   90.00
_cell.angle_beta   90.00
_cell.angle_gamma   90.00
#
_symmetry.space_group_name_H-M   'P 1'
#
loop_
_entity.id
_entity.type
_entity.pdbx_description
1 polymer ?
#
loop_
_entity_poly.entity_id
_entity_poly.type
_entity_poly.pdbx_seq_one_letter_code
_entity_poly.pdbx_strand_id
1 'polypeptide(L)'
;MAAIPFLLAMPILWLLPPGIQAQPGPIGYPDAAAPTHWTNSPSLEHAVNFTDGSAVRAILLFNLYDVYQGPSFAAGFYCMPPCDSFLFAVYIVNADSGGGIVLPVVGMAQVIWAANRGRPVRENSTLSLTADGGLVLRDADGSLVWSAESSSGKAVAGLTITRSGNLVLRDDKNLSVWQSFDAGQRDDADAQHVEHQLSTFLPMISCTSPS
;
A
#
# COMPACT_ATOMS: atom_id res chain seq x y z
N MET A 1 -12.09 -22.65 -77.06
CA MET A 1 -11.69 -21.44 -76.31
C MET A 1 -12.76 -21.17 -75.27
N ALA A 2 -12.50 -21.48 -74.00
CA ALA A 2 -13.39 -21.19 -72.89
C ALA A 2 -12.54 -20.92 -71.65
N ALA A 3 -12.93 -19.87 -70.91
CA ALA A 3 -12.16 -19.18 -69.89
C ALA A 3 -12.10 -19.92 -68.54
N ILE A 4 -11.05 -19.58 -67.78
CA ILE A 4 -10.66 -20.05 -66.45
C ILE A 4 -11.65 -19.54 -65.38
N PRO A 5 -12.10 -20.34 -64.40
CA PRO A 5 -12.67 -19.81 -63.18
C PRO A 5 -11.58 -19.59 -62.12
N PHE A 6 -11.50 -18.34 -61.68
CA PHE A 6 -10.73 -17.83 -60.55
C PHE A 6 -11.04 -18.58 -59.24
N LEU A 7 -10.01 -19.10 -58.57
CA LEU A 7 -10.10 -19.54 -57.18
C LEU A 7 -10.10 -18.29 -56.28
N LEU A 8 -11.23 -18.01 -55.64
CA LEU A 8 -11.33 -17.03 -54.56
C LEU A 8 -10.68 -17.61 -53.30
N ALA A 9 -9.46 -17.19 -53.00
CA ALA A 9 -8.89 -17.33 -51.66
C ALA A 9 -9.51 -16.23 -50.77
N MET A 10 -10.44 -16.62 -49.91
CA MET A 10 -11.04 -15.77 -48.88
C MET A 10 -9.96 -15.32 -47.89
N PRO A 11 -9.77 -14.01 -47.62
CA PRO A 11 -8.92 -13.59 -46.52
C PRO A 11 -9.60 -13.98 -45.21
N ILE A 12 -8.90 -14.79 -44.40
CA ILE A 12 -9.30 -15.13 -43.04
C ILE A 12 -9.36 -13.83 -42.24
N LEU A 13 -10.58 -13.34 -42.02
CA LEU A 13 -10.88 -12.20 -41.17
C LEU A 13 -10.62 -12.63 -39.72
N TRP A 14 -9.44 -12.29 -39.19
CA TRP A 14 -9.14 -12.40 -37.77
C TRP A 14 -10.04 -11.43 -37.00
N LEU A 15 -11.19 -11.91 -36.52
CA LEU A 15 -11.90 -11.28 -35.42
C LEU A 15 -11.11 -11.55 -34.12
N LEU A 16 -10.00 -10.84 -33.93
CA LEU A 16 -9.50 -10.64 -32.57
C LEU A 16 -10.43 -9.59 -31.93
N PRO A 17 -11.13 -9.90 -30.83
CA PRO A 17 -11.85 -8.87 -30.11
C PRO A 17 -10.86 -7.78 -29.67
N PRO A 18 -11.24 -6.49 -29.76
CA PRO A 18 -10.38 -5.40 -29.35
C PRO A 18 -10.03 -5.57 -27.87
N GLY A 19 -8.72 -5.65 -27.63
CA GLY A 19 -8.01 -5.64 -26.35
C GLY A 19 -8.87 -5.60 -25.10
N ILE A 20 -9.10 -6.77 -24.51
CA ILE A 20 -8.90 -6.88 -23.07
C ILE A 20 -7.39 -7.06 -22.92
N GLN A 21 -6.63 -5.97 -22.97
CA GLN A 21 -5.41 -5.95 -22.17
C GLN A 21 -5.91 -6.06 -20.74
N ALA A 22 -5.85 -7.26 -20.16
CA ALA A 22 -5.80 -7.37 -18.72
C ALA A 22 -4.60 -6.52 -18.31
N GLN A 23 -4.84 -5.32 -17.79
CA GLN A 23 -3.80 -4.60 -17.08
C GLN A 23 -3.26 -5.59 -16.04
N PRO A 24 -1.94 -5.81 -15.97
CA PRO A 24 -1.38 -6.63 -14.91
C PRO A 24 -2.00 -6.15 -13.60
N GLY A 25 -2.61 -7.08 -12.86
CA GLY A 25 -3.12 -6.78 -11.53
C GLY A 25 -2.02 -6.13 -10.69
N PRO A 26 -2.36 -5.41 -9.63
CA PRO A 26 -1.35 -4.83 -8.75
C PRO A 26 -0.35 -5.90 -8.32
N ILE A 27 0.95 -5.63 -8.45
CA ILE A 27 1.99 -6.56 -8.03
C ILE A 27 2.18 -6.41 -6.52
N GLY A 28 2.14 -7.53 -5.80
CA GLY A 28 2.10 -7.59 -4.34
C GLY A 28 0.71 -7.85 -3.80
N TYR A 29 0.40 -7.26 -2.65
CA TYR A 29 -0.85 -7.45 -1.91
C TYR A 29 -1.36 -6.09 -1.41
N PRO A 30 -1.81 -5.20 -2.29
CA PRO A 30 -2.10 -3.82 -1.89
C PRO A 30 -3.50 -3.65 -1.30
N ASP A 31 -4.34 -4.67 -1.31
CA ASP A 31 -5.74 -4.61 -0.90
C ASP A 31 -6.08 -5.64 0.18
N ALA A 32 -6.92 -5.24 1.13
CA ALA A 32 -7.58 -6.12 2.09
C ALA A 32 -9.08 -5.83 2.12
N ALA A 33 -9.91 -6.88 2.12
CA ALA A 33 -11.36 -6.75 2.24
C ALA A 33 -11.79 -6.71 3.71
N ALA A 34 -12.86 -5.97 4.02
CA ALA A 34 -13.49 -6.05 5.32
C ALA A 34 -14.43 -7.28 5.41
N PRO A 35 -14.51 -7.99 6.54
CA PRO A 35 -13.69 -7.83 7.74
C PRO A 35 -12.33 -8.55 7.61
N THR A 36 -11.27 -7.94 8.11
CA THR A 36 -9.95 -8.59 8.25
C THR A 36 -9.32 -8.20 9.58
N HIS A 37 -8.57 -9.12 10.19
CA HIS A 37 -7.91 -8.90 11.47
C HIS A 37 -6.44 -9.34 11.40
N TRP A 38 -5.54 -8.52 11.93
CA TRP A 38 -4.12 -8.81 12.06
C TRP A 38 -3.67 -8.70 13.51
N THR A 39 -2.88 -9.67 13.95
CA THR A 39 -2.17 -9.61 15.24
C THR A 39 -0.71 -9.30 14.97
N ASN A 40 -0.21 -8.21 15.57
CA ASN A 40 1.17 -7.80 15.53
C ASN A 40 2.06 -8.87 16.20
N SER A 41 2.62 -9.77 15.41
CA SER A 41 3.47 -10.85 15.89
C SER A 41 4.57 -11.16 14.84
N PRO A 42 5.69 -11.80 15.24
CA PRO A 42 6.75 -12.16 14.31
C PRO A 42 6.31 -13.22 13.29
N SER A 43 5.17 -13.87 13.51
CA SER A 43 4.59 -14.88 12.63
C SER A 43 3.73 -14.31 11.49
N LEU A 44 3.61 -12.98 11.36
CA LEU A 44 3.00 -12.38 10.17
C LEU A 44 3.80 -12.75 8.93
N GLU A 45 3.09 -13.08 7.84
CA GLU A 45 3.67 -13.64 6.60
C GLU A 45 4.81 -12.78 6.04
N HIS A 46 4.68 -11.46 6.13
CA HIS A 46 5.65 -10.49 5.61
C HIS A 46 6.36 -9.74 6.75
N ALA A 47 6.80 -10.48 7.76
CA ALA A 47 7.68 -9.99 8.83
C ALA A 47 9.15 -10.06 8.41
N VAL A 48 9.86 -8.93 8.46
CA VAL A 48 11.28 -8.82 8.11
C VAL A 48 12.04 -8.02 9.17
N ASN A 49 13.15 -8.58 9.63
CA ASN A 49 14.10 -7.91 10.52
C ASN A 49 15.26 -7.33 9.71
N PHE A 50 15.65 -6.10 10.01
CA PHE A 50 16.77 -5.41 9.37
C PHE A 50 18.02 -5.44 10.25
N THR A 51 19.19 -5.27 9.65
CA THR A 51 20.47 -5.30 10.38
C THR A 51 20.71 -4.09 11.28
N ASP A 52 19.96 -3.00 11.09
CA ASP A 52 19.95 -1.85 12.01
C ASP A 52 19.16 -2.13 13.31
N GLY A 53 18.56 -3.32 13.43
CA GLY A 53 17.76 -3.75 14.57
C GLY A 53 16.29 -3.36 14.47
N SER A 54 15.87 -2.66 13.40
CA SER A 54 14.47 -2.39 13.12
C SER A 54 13.77 -3.61 12.54
N ALA A 55 12.44 -3.62 12.57
CA ALA A 55 11.67 -4.64 11.86
C ALA A 55 10.37 -4.06 11.30
N VAL A 56 9.90 -4.67 10.22
CA VAL A 56 8.58 -4.41 9.63
C VAL A 56 7.76 -5.68 9.62
N ARG A 57 6.44 -5.53 9.70
CA ARG A 57 5.45 -6.58 9.53
C ARG A 57 4.39 -6.04 8.58
N ALA A 58 4.65 -6.20 7.29
CA ALA A 58 3.76 -5.66 6.26
C ALA A 58 2.46 -6.46 6.20
N ILE A 59 1.35 -5.74 6.07
CA ILE A 59 0.03 -6.29 5.83
C ILE A 59 -0.50 -5.90 4.45
N LEU A 60 0.00 -4.79 3.89
CA LEU A 60 -0.25 -4.35 2.53
C LEU A 60 1.06 -3.93 1.87
N LEU A 61 1.21 -4.19 0.58
CA LEU A 61 2.36 -3.77 -0.21
C LEU A 61 1.94 -3.48 -1.64
N PHE A 62 2.30 -2.29 -2.13
CA PHE A 62 2.23 -1.93 -3.54
C PHE A 62 3.63 -1.94 -4.12
N ASN A 63 3.91 -2.94 -4.97
CA ASN A 63 5.21 -3.03 -5.63
C ASN A 63 5.28 -2.08 -6.82
N LEU A 64 6.34 -1.27 -6.87
CA LEU A 64 6.57 -0.33 -7.98
C LEU A 64 7.37 -0.94 -9.14
N TYR A 65 8.00 -2.10 -8.95
CA TYR A 65 8.93 -2.72 -9.91
C TYR A 65 8.49 -4.14 -10.28
N ASP A 66 8.32 -4.40 -11.58
CA ASP A 66 7.75 -5.64 -12.12
C ASP A 66 8.79 -6.68 -12.59
N VAL A 67 10.02 -6.28 -12.89
CA VAL A 67 11.06 -7.19 -13.45
C VAL A 67 12.23 -7.47 -12.49
N TYR A 68 12.50 -6.59 -11.53
CA TYR A 68 13.63 -6.71 -10.60
C TYR A 68 13.18 -6.51 -9.15
N GLN A 69 13.99 -5.80 -8.37
CA GLN A 69 13.70 -5.34 -7.03
C GLN A 69 13.85 -3.83 -6.98
N GLY A 70 13.09 -3.17 -6.12
CA GLY A 70 13.21 -1.73 -5.95
C GLY A 70 12.33 -1.18 -4.84
N PRO A 71 12.41 0.12 -4.58
CA PRO A 71 11.61 0.78 -3.56
C PRO A 71 10.12 0.58 -3.84
N SER A 72 9.39 0.23 -2.80
CA SER A 72 7.96 -0.08 -2.82
C SER A 72 7.31 0.46 -1.56
N PHE A 73 6.01 0.76 -1.63
CA PHE A 73 5.26 1.22 -0.47
C PHE A 73 4.62 0.03 0.23
N ALA A 74 4.75 -0.01 1.55
CA ALA A 74 4.09 -0.99 2.39
C ALA A 74 3.42 -0.31 3.58
N ALA A 75 2.35 -0.94 4.08
CA ALA A 75 1.70 -0.55 5.32
C ALA A 75 1.68 -1.75 6.27
N GLY A 76 1.89 -1.47 7.56
CA GLY A 76 1.98 -2.52 8.56
C GLY A 76 2.59 -2.02 9.87
N PHE A 77 3.06 -2.96 10.68
CA PHE A 77 3.73 -2.62 11.94
C PHE A 77 5.22 -2.38 11.68
N TYR A 78 5.73 -1.26 12.17
CA TYR A 78 7.14 -0.92 12.15
C TYR A 78 7.64 -0.75 13.58
N CYS A 79 8.76 -1.36 13.93
CA CYS A 79 9.45 -1.11 15.19
C CYS A 79 10.80 -0.44 14.95
N MET A 80 11.10 0.56 15.77
CA MET A 80 12.43 1.11 15.90
C MET A 80 13.23 0.29 16.92
N PRO A 81 14.55 0.14 16.75
CA PRO A 81 15.40 -0.48 17.76
C PRO A 81 15.19 0.20 19.13
N PRO A 82 15.04 -0.55 20.25
CA PRO A 82 15.31 -1.99 20.40
C PRO A 82 14.12 -2.94 20.07
N CYS A 83 13.12 -2.49 19.32
CA CYS A 83 11.94 -3.26 18.89
C CYS A 83 11.09 -3.80 20.04
N ASP A 84 10.90 -2.96 21.07
CA ASP A 84 9.98 -3.18 22.19
C ASP A 84 8.57 -2.64 21.94
N SER A 85 8.42 -1.79 20.93
CA SER A 85 7.19 -1.09 20.60
C SER A 85 7.07 -0.83 19.10
N PHE A 86 5.82 -0.69 18.64
CA PHE A 86 5.47 -0.67 17.22
C PHE A 86 4.56 0.51 16.89
N LEU A 87 4.81 1.07 15.72
CA LEU A 87 3.92 1.99 15.04
C LEU A 87 3.15 1.22 13.97
N PHE A 88 1.86 1.51 13.81
CA PHE A 88 1.17 1.23 12.56
C PHE A 88 1.50 2.35 11.58
N ALA A 89 2.16 2.01 10.47
CA ALA A 89 2.82 2.98 9.62
C ALA A 89 2.71 2.61 8.14
N VAL A 90 2.89 3.64 7.30
CA VAL A 90 3.28 3.48 5.90
C VAL A 90 4.78 3.73 5.81
N TYR A 91 5.49 2.85 5.13
CA TYR A 91 6.93 2.90 4.96
C TYR A 91 7.37 2.46 3.57
N ILE A 92 8.56 2.92 3.17
CA ILE A 92 9.25 2.50 1.96
C ILE A 92 10.18 1.34 2.31
N VAL A 93 10.12 0.27 1.53
CA VAL A 93 10.99 -0.92 1.62
C VAL A 93 11.46 -1.31 0.22
N ASN A 94 12.51 -2.12 0.12
CA ASN A 94 12.83 -2.77 -1.15
C ASN A 94 12.02 -4.06 -1.26
N ALA A 95 11.32 -4.25 -2.38
CA ALA A 95 10.59 -5.47 -2.68
C ALA A 95 11.04 -6.05 -4.01
N ASP A 96 11.00 -7.38 -4.13
CA ASP A 96 11.19 -8.09 -5.41
C ASP A 96 9.87 -8.18 -6.20
N SER A 97 9.93 -8.64 -7.46
CA SER A 97 8.76 -8.82 -8.32
C SER A 97 7.70 -9.78 -7.78
N GLY A 98 8.02 -10.62 -6.78
CA GLY A 98 7.08 -11.47 -6.07
C GLY A 98 6.35 -10.78 -4.91
N GLY A 99 6.70 -9.53 -4.60
CA GLY A 99 6.18 -8.79 -3.44
C GLY A 99 6.86 -9.15 -2.12
N GLY A 100 7.96 -9.90 -2.16
CA GLY A 100 8.79 -10.19 -1.00
C GLY A 100 9.64 -8.97 -0.62
N ILE A 101 9.69 -8.62 0.66
CA ILE A 101 10.59 -7.56 1.15
C ILE A 101 12.01 -8.11 1.18
N VAL A 102 12.94 -7.43 0.51
CA VAL A 102 14.33 -7.86 0.27
C VAL A 102 15.35 -6.81 0.76
N LEU A 103 16.63 -7.18 0.70
CA LEU A 103 17.78 -6.37 1.15
C LEU A 103 17.74 -5.96 2.64
N PRO A 104 17.43 -6.84 3.60
CA PRO A 104 17.39 -6.48 5.02
C PRO A 104 18.76 -6.05 5.61
N VAL A 105 19.85 -6.28 4.87
CA VAL A 105 21.24 -5.97 5.28
C VAL A 105 21.71 -4.60 4.80
N VAL A 106 21.20 -4.13 3.66
CA VAL A 106 21.68 -2.90 2.99
C VAL A 106 20.60 -1.84 2.88
N GLY A 107 19.34 -2.27 2.79
CA GLY A 107 18.17 -1.41 2.89
C GLY A 107 17.69 -1.31 4.34
N MET A 108 17.00 -0.22 4.64
CA MET A 108 16.27 -0.01 5.88
C MET A 108 14.86 0.50 5.52
N ALA A 109 13.87 0.19 6.35
CA ALA A 109 12.53 0.71 6.14
C ALA A 109 12.47 2.20 6.48
N GLN A 110 11.92 3.01 5.59
CA GLN A 110 11.75 4.45 5.81
C GLN A 110 10.27 4.76 6.06
N VAL A 111 9.94 5.14 7.29
CA VAL A 111 8.57 5.56 7.65
C VAL A 111 8.24 6.92 7.03
N ILE A 112 7.12 6.99 6.31
CA ILE A 112 6.62 8.23 5.69
C ILE A 112 5.32 8.72 6.36
N TRP A 113 4.61 7.84 7.07
CA TRP A 113 3.43 8.18 7.86
C TRP A 113 3.22 7.15 8.97
N ALA A 114 2.70 7.58 10.11
CA ALA A 114 2.35 6.66 11.20
C ALA A 114 1.13 7.13 11.97
N ALA A 115 0.23 6.20 12.25
CA ALA A 115 -1.06 6.44 12.90
C ALA A 115 -0.93 6.82 14.37
N ASN A 116 -0.04 6.15 15.09
CA ASN A 116 0.02 6.15 16.55
C ASN A 116 1.39 6.64 17.08
N ARG A 117 1.99 7.66 16.46
CA ARG A 117 3.31 8.21 16.86
C ARG A 117 3.37 8.59 18.34
N GLY A 118 2.30 9.18 18.89
CA GLY A 118 2.23 9.56 20.30
C GLY A 118 1.92 8.41 21.27
N ARG A 119 1.57 7.22 20.74
CA ARG A 119 1.24 6.05 21.56
C ARG A 119 1.60 4.74 20.83
N PRO A 120 2.89 4.38 20.77
CA PRO A 120 3.34 3.09 20.26
C PRO A 120 2.65 1.91 20.97
N VAL A 121 2.41 0.82 20.24
CA VAL A 121 1.78 -0.39 20.76
C VAL A 121 2.80 -1.50 20.99
N ARG A 122 2.48 -2.46 21.84
CA ARG A 122 3.34 -3.61 22.13
C ARG A 122 3.11 -4.74 21.13
N GLU A 123 3.99 -5.72 21.17
CA GLU A 123 3.74 -7.02 20.55
C GLU A 123 2.41 -7.61 21.02
N ASN A 124 1.73 -8.32 20.13
CA ASN A 124 0.35 -8.82 20.26
C ASN A 124 -0.75 -7.76 20.21
N SER A 125 -0.43 -6.50 19.88
CA SER A 125 -1.44 -5.51 19.48
C SER A 125 -2.23 -5.98 18.27
N THR A 126 -3.46 -5.52 18.12
CA THR A 126 -4.33 -5.93 17.02
C THR A 126 -4.73 -4.77 16.13
N LEU A 127 -4.77 -5.02 14.82
CA LEU A 127 -5.34 -4.12 13.83
C LEU A 127 -6.55 -4.83 13.22
N SER A 128 -7.71 -4.20 13.29
CA SER A 128 -8.97 -4.76 12.78
C SER A 128 -9.55 -3.84 11.73
N LEU A 129 -9.74 -4.35 10.51
CA LEU A 129 -10.56 -3.74 9.49
C LEU A 129 -11.98 -4.29 9.63
N THR A 130 -12.92 -3.42 9.97
CA THR A 130 -14.32 -3.77 10.24
C THR A 130 -15.24 -2.98 9.33
N ALA A 131 -16.39 -3.56 8.97
CA ALA A 131 -17.35 -2.89 8.11
C ALA A 131 -17.97 -1.65 8.79
N ASP A 132 -18.15 -1.73 10.11
CA ASP A 132 -18.87 -0.73 10.91
C ASP A 132 -17.94 0.28 11.61
N GLY A 133 -16.73 -0.15 11.98
CA GLY A 133 -15.77 0.64 12.79
C GLY A 133 -14.50 1.05 12.05
N GLY A 134 -14.43 0.83 10.73
CA GLY A 134 -13.27 1.16 9.92
C GLY A 134 -12.00 0.41 10.33
N LEU A 135 -10.87 1.10 10.41
CA LEU A 135 -9.58 0.53 10.79
C LEU A 135 -9.27 0.86 12.25
N VAL A 136 -9.19 -0.15 13.10
CA VAL A 136 -9.06 0.00 14.55
C VAL A 136 -7.78 -0.64 15.04
N LEU A 137 -6.94 0.13 15.73
CA LEU A 137 -5.72 -0.33 16.40
C LEU A 137 -5.93 -0.41 17.90
N ARG A 138 -5.70 -1.60 18.47
CA ARG A 138 -5.70 -1.83 19.92
C ARG A 138 -4.35 -2.33 20.39
N ASP A 139 -3.91 -1.88 21.56
CA ASP A 139 -2.72 -2.44 22.20
C ASP A 139 -2.99 -3.88 22.69
N ALA A 140 -1.95 -4.60 23.08
CA ALA A 140 -2.06 -6.00 23.50
C ALA A 140 -2.90 -6.24 24.76
N ASP A 141 -3.21 -5.21 25.53
CA ASP A 141 -4.17 -5.27 26.66
C ASP A 141 -5.63 -5.02 26.21
N GLY A 142 -5.86 -4.82 24.91
CA GLY A 142 -7.16 -4.51 24.31
C GLY A 142 -7.54 -3.02 24.33
N SER A 143 -6.72 -2.15 24.90
CA SER A 143 -6.99 -0.72 24.94
C SER A 143 -7.00 -0.11 23.53
N LEU A 144 -8.00 0.73 23.24
CA LEU A 144 -8.07 1.45 21.97
C LEU A 144 -6.92 2.46 21.89
N VAL A 145 -6.12 2.40 20.83
CA VAL A 145 -4.95 3.28 20.63
C VAL A 145 -5.22 4.28 19.53
N TRP A 146 -5.78 3.84 18.41
CA TRP A 146 -6.07 4.68 17.25
C TRP A 146 -7.19 4.05 16.42
N SER A 147 -7.97 4.87 15.73
CA SER A 147 -8.89 4.41 14.69
C SER A 147 -8.97 5.40 13.53
N ALA A 148 -9.28 4.86 12.36
CA ALA A 148 -9.71 5.61 11.19
C ALA A 148 -11.10 5.11 10.76
N GLU A 149 -12.04 6.03 10.66
CA GLU A 149 -13.44 5.74 10.37
C GLU A 149 -13.90 6.53 9.15
N SER A 150 -15.03 6.09 8.57
CA SER A 150 -15.66 6.76 7.44
C SER A 150 -16.14 8.15 7.83
N SER A 151 -15.59 9.19 7.21
CA SER A 151 -16.01 10.59 7.43
C SER A 151 -17.47 10.84 7.01
N SER A 152 -18.04 9.95 6.21
CA SER A 152 -19.40 10.03 5.66
C SER A 152 -20.40 9.08 6.32
N GLY A 153 -19.98 8.33 7.36
CA GLY A 153 -20.82 7.31 8.02
C GLY A 153 -21.16 6.10 7.14
N LYS A 154 -20.54 5.99 5.97
CA LYS A 154 -20.67 4.83 5.08
C LYS A 154 -19.90 3.63 5.62
N ALA A 155 -20.42 2.43 5.37
CA ALA A 155 -19.73 1.18 5.66
C ALA A 155 -18.41 1.07 4.89
N VAL A 156 -17.42 0.46 5.52
CA VAL A 156 -16.11 0.18 4.94
C VAL A 156 -16.12 -1.21 4.31
N ALA A 157 -15.74 -1.29 3.04
CA ALA A 157 -15.61 -2.55 2.31
C ALA A 157 -14.17 -3.03 2.19
N GLY A 158 -13.19 -2.14 2.28
CA GLY A 158 -11.79 -2.53 2.17
C GLY A 158 -10.78 -1.44 2.54
N LEU A 159 -9.53 -1.87 2.61
CA LEU A 159 -8.33 -1.05 2.81
C LEU A 159 -7.42 -1.25 1.60
N THR A 160 -6.82 -0.17 1.10
CA THR A 160 -5.85 -0.22 0.01
C THR A 160 -4.66 0.68 0.27
N ILE A 161 -3.48 0.26 -0.18
CA ILE A 161 -2.32 1.15 -0.31
C ILE A 161 -2.11 1.48 -1.79
N THR A 162 -2.04 2.77 -2.11
CA THR A 162 -1.89 3.22 -3.49
C THR A 162 -0.43 3.16 -3.96
N ARG A 163 -0.23 3.32 -5.26
CA ARG A 163 1.09 3.52 -5.88
C ARG A 163 1.89 4.68 -5.28
N SER A 164 1.23 5.67 -4.66
CA SER A 164 1.89 6.81 -4.01
C SER A 164 2.09 6.62 -2.50
N GLY A 165 1.79 5.43 -1.97
CA GLY A 165 1.86 5.15 -0.53
C GLY A 165 0.70 5.74 0.28
N ASN A 166 -0.39 6.18 -0.36
CA ASN A 166 -1.55 6.61 0.39
C ASN A 166 -2.34 5.38 0.87
N LEU A 167 -2.58 5.28 2.18
CA LEU A 167 -3.46 4.28 2.77
C LEU A 167 -4.90 4.80 2.75
N VAL A 168 -5.82 4.04 2.16
CA VAL A 168 -7.19 4.48 1.87
C VAL A 168 -8.21 3.44 2.32
N LEU A 169 -9.22 3.87 3.07
CA LEU A 169 -10.43 3.08 3.31
C LEU A 169 -11.44 3.33 2.20
N ARG A 170 -12.06 2.25 1.71
CA ARG A 170 -12.99 2.29 0.58
C ARG A 170 -14.36 1.75 0.97
N ASP A 171 -15.42 2.35 0.43
CA ASP A 171 -16.79 1.80 0.49
C ASP A 171 -17.01 0.70 -0.57
N ASP A 172 -18.21 0.12 -0.58
CA ASP A 172 -18.66 -0.92 -1.52
C ASP A 172 -18.64 -0.45 -3.00
N LYS A 173 -18.65 0.86 -3.22
CA LYS A 173 -18.55 1.51 -4.53
C LYS A 173 -17.12 1.92 -4.87
N ASN A 174 -16.15 1.44 -4.08
CA ASN A 174 -14.72 1.74 -4.25
C ASN A 174 -14.37 3.22 -4.05
N LEU A 175 -15.25 4.00 -3.42
CA LEU A 175 -15.01 5.41 -3.12
C LEU A 175 -14.22 5.55 -1.82
N SER A 176 -13.28 6.48 -1.80
CA SER A 176 -12.53 6.82 -0.59
C SER A 176 -13.47 7.35 0.48
N VAL A 177 -13.41 6.76 1.68
CA VAL A 177 -14.13 7.23 2.87
C VAL A 177 -13.20 7.73 3.97
N TRP A 178 -11.90 7.45 3.86
CA TRP A 178 -10.82 7.97 4.69
C TRP A 178 -9.48 7.75 3.96
N GLN A 179 -8.50 8.62 4.20
CA GLN A 179 -7.14 8.43 3.68
C GLN A 179 -6.06 9.01 4.60
N SER A 180 -4.88 8.40 4.57
CA SER A 180 -3.73 8.83 5.39
C SER A 180 -3.15 10.19 4.98
N PHE A 181 -3.16 10.51 3.68
CA PHE A 181 -2.68 11.78 3.15
C PHE A 181 -3.87 12.69 2.87
N ASP A 182 -4.54 13.16 3.92
CA ASP A 182 -5.56 14.18 3.77
C ASP A 182 -4.91 15.57 3.80
N ALA A 183 -5.23 16.39 2.80
CA ALA A 183 -4.72 17.76 2.71
C ALA A 183 -5.23 18.66 3.84
N GLY A 184 -6.27 18.22 4.56
CA GLY A 184 -6.91 18.93 5.66
C GLY A 184 -6.30 18.73 7.06
N GLN A 185 -5.40 17.76 7.27
CA GLN A 185 -4.68 17.61 8.55
C GLN A 185 -3.44 18.53 8.64
N ARG A 186 -3.58 19.73 8.06
CA ARG A 186 -2.52 20.72 7.77
C ARG A 186 -2.25 21.69 8.92
N ASP A 187 -2.55 21.29 10.15
CA ASP A 187 -2.21 22.09 11.33
C ASP A 187 -1.00 21.45 12.04
N ASP A 188 0.11 22.17 11.91
CA ASP A 188 1.34 22.15 12.70
C ASP A 188 2.44 21.09 12.38
N ALA A 189 3.54 21.62 11.83
CA ALA A 189 4.92 21.08 11.72
C ALA A 189 5.27 19.98 10.71
N ASP A 190 4.37 19.10 10.26
CA ASP A 190 4.79 17.89 9.52
C ASP A 190 4.85 18.01 7.97
N ALA A 191 4.21 19.01 7.37
CA ALA A 191 4.16 19.14 5.90
C ALA A 191 5.51 19.56 5.26
N GLN A 192 6.35 20.29 5.98
CA GLN A 192 7.67 20.71 5.47
C GLN A 192 8.65 19.54 5.39
N HIS A 193 8.48 18.48 6.19
CA HIS A 193 9.41 17.34 6.16
C HIS A 193 9.16 16.42 4.96
N VAL A 194 7.89 16.18 4.58
CA VAL A 194 7.52 15.27 3.49
C VAL A 194 7.79 15.89 2.12
N GLU A 195 7.45 17.16 1.87
CA GLU A 195 7.81 17.81 0.60
C GLU A 195 9.32 18.00 0.47
N HIS A 196 10.05 18.27 1.56
CA HIS A 196 11.50 18.34 1.52
C HIS A 196 12.14 16.98 1.23
N GLN A 197 11.61 15.88 1.78
CA GLN A 197 12.07 14.53 1.48
C GLN A 197 11.75 14.11 0.04
N LEU A 198 10.53 14.35 -0.47
CA LEU A 198 10.19 14.04 -1.87
C LEU A 198 10.97 14.90 -2.87
N SER A 199 11.22 16.18 -2.56
CA SER A 199 12.07 17.09 -3.34
C SER A 199 13.53 16.68 -3.40
N THR A 200 14.02 15.95 -2.39
CA THR A 200 15.43 15.52 -2.34
C THR A 200 15.65 14.23 -3.15
N PHE A 201 14.58 13.47 -3.44
CA PHE A 201 14.65 12.14 -4.07
C PHE A 201 14.04 12.03 -5.48
N LEU A 202 13.38 13.06 -6.00
CA LEU A 202 12.93 13.10 -7.40
C LEU A 202 13.69 14.19 -8.19
N PRO A 203 14.82 13.89 -8.87
CA PRO A 203 15.10 14.63 -10.08
C PRO A 203 14.08 14.15 -11.12
N MET A 204 13.14 15.03 -11.48
CA MET A 204 12.16 14.89 -12.57
C MET A 204 10.78 14.30 -12.22
N ILE A 205 9.96 15.07 -11.49
CA ILE A 205 8.56 15.32 -11.93
C ILE A 205 8.28 16.80 -11.72
N SER A 206 8.73 17.62 -12.68
CA SER A 206 8.23 18.98 -12.81
C SER A 206 6.83 18.89 -13.41
N CYS A 207 5.80 18.95 -12.56
CA CYS A 207 4.46 19.31 -13.03
C CYS A 207 4.43 20.81 -13.27
N THR A 208 4.87 21.25 -14.45
CA THR A 208 4.48 22.58 -14.93
C THR A 208 2.98 22.56 -15.23
N SER A 209 2.19 23.32 -14.46
CA SER A 209 0.80 23.62 -14.80
C SER A 209 0.75 24.41 -16.11
N PRO A 210 -0.10 24.06 -17.09
CA PRO A 210 -0.40 24.98 -18.18
C PRO A 210 -1.37 26.05 -17.67
N SER A 211 -1.03 27.31 -17.95
CA SER A 211 -1.90 28.48 -17.90
C SER A 211 -2.96 28.44 -19.00
#